data_AF-A0A7C7VQ65-F1
#
_entry.id   AF-A0A7C7VQ65-F1
#
_cell.length_a   1.000
_cell.length_b   1.000
_cell.length_c   1.000
_cell.angle_alpha   90.00
_cell.angle_beta   90.00
_cell.angle_gamma   90.00
#
_symmetry.space_group_name_H-M   'P 1'
#
loop_
_entity.id
_entity.type
_entity.pdbx_description
1 polymer ?
#
loop_
_entity_poly.entity_id
_entity_poly.type
_entity_poly.pdbx_seq_one_letter_code
_entity_poly.pdbx_strand_id
1 'polypeptide(L)'
;RFAIAYGGPHETPYFPASTSIKGGVSACLRYAGSLEERILSSDERSLEEILLSLFYPVTQDIRLACLDCGLDYLGMDTSLSPWMEESAARIIEILSGNVFGGPGTFNAIHELNQAISKLSDHIDTTGFNEVMLPLAEDDRLKELGASGSITAMDLVSMIPVSVAGLDMVVLPTSLKDKELAELFRDAMVLAFRKRKPIGIRVILADGSPHEWVDLGRFPKAPVIPIS
;
A
#
# COMPACT_ATOMS: atom_id res chain seq x y z
N ARG A 1 1.17 -13.86 -13.95
CA ARG A 1 1.24 -12.57 -13.22
C ARG A 1 0.60 -11.54 -14.13
N PHE A 2 -0.43 -10.85 -13.65
CA PHE A 2 -1.11 -9.80 -14.41
C PHE A 2 -0.97 -8.49 -13.64
N ALA A 3 -0.65 -7.40 -14.35
CA ALA A 3 -0.59 -6.04 -13.81
C ALA A 3 -1.43 -5.13 -14.71
N ILE A 4 -2.41 -4.44 -14.15
CA ILE A 4 -3.22 -3.43 -14.85
C ILE A 4 -3.07 -2.11 -14.09
N ALA A 5 -2.79 -1.02 -14.80
CA ALA A 5 -2.84 0.33 -14.25
C ALA A 5 -3.96 1.11 -14.95
N TYR A 6 -4.75 1.84 -14.17
CA TYR A 6 -5.83 2.69 -14.68
C TYR A 6 -5.62 4.14 -14.24
N GLY A 7 -5.84 5.11 -15.13
CA GLY A 7 -5.83 6.54 -14.81
C GLY A 7 -4.55 7.32 -15.17
N GLY A 8 -3.67 6.75 -16.00
CA GLY A 8 -2.46 7.42 -16.54
C GLY A 8 -1.20 7.15 -15.72
N PRO A 9 -0.01 7.47 -16.26
CA PRO A 9 1.24 7.36 -15.52
C PRO A 9 1.26 8.39 -14.40
N HIS A 10 1.47 7.94 -13.17
CA HIS A 10 1.73 8.81 -12.03
C HIS A 10 3.23 8.92 -11.82
N GLU A 11 3.72 10.16 -11.67
CA GLU A 11 5.11 10.39 -11.28
C GLU A 11 5.30 9.90 -9.85
N THR A 12 5.96 8.76 -9.70
CA THR A 12 6.20 8.12 -8.41
C THR A 12 7.52 7.35 -8.45
N PRO A 13 8.33 7.41 -7.37
CA PRO A 13 9.48 6.53 -7.22
C PRO A 13 9.09 5.09 -6.85
N TYR A 14 7.81 4.80 -6.56
CA TYR A 14 7.38 3.53 -6.01
C TYR A 14 7.26 2.41 -7.06
N PHE A 15 7.99 1.32 -6.86
CA PHE A 15 7.97 0.14 -7.73
C PHE A 15 6.75 -0.75 -7.45
N PRO A 16 6.07 -1.35 -8.45
CA PRO A 16 6.40 -1.37 -9.89
C PRO A 16 5.68 -0.29 -10.71
N ALA A 17 4.95 0.63 -10.07
CA ALA A 17 4.26 1.71 -10.75
C ALA A 17 5.19 2.91 -11.08
N SER A 18 6.49 2.77 -10.82
CA SER A 18 7.50 3.80 -10.99
C SER A 18 7.47 4.37 -12.41
N THR A 19 7.17 5.65 -12.53
CA THR A 19 7.15 6.35 -13.81
C THR A 19 7.86 7.69 -13.68
N SER A 20 8.74 8.00 -14.63
CA SER A 20 9.39 9.30 -14.74
C SER A 20 8.83 10.06 -15.93
N ILE A 21 8.19 11.20 -15.64
CA ILE A 21 7.64 12.10 -16.67
C ILE A 21 8.54 13.33 -16.80
N LYS A 22 9.15 13.77 -15.69
CA LYS A 22 10.12 14.85 -15.63
C LYS A 22 11.49 14.34 -15.17
N GLY A 23 12.56 14.99 -15.63
CA GLY A 23 13.91 14.76 -15.10
C GLY A 23 14.06 15.40 -13.73
N GLY A 24 14.54 14.64 -12.75
CA GLY A 24 14.77 15.10 -11.38
C GLY A 24 14.85 13.94 -10.39
N VAL A 25 14.78 14.25 -9.11
CA VAL A 25 14.87 13.31 -7.99
C VAL A 25 13.59 13.36 -7.16
N SER A 26 12.89 12.24 -7.12
CA SER A 26 11.85 11.95 -6.13
C SER A 26 12.33 10.82 -5.22
N ALA A 27 11.85 10.77 -3.98
CA ALA A 27 12.20 9.71 -3.04
C ALA A 27 10.99 9.20 -2.26
N CYS A 28 11.12 8.02 -1.68
CA CYS A 28 10.16 7.43 -0.76
C CYS A 28 10.91 6.82 0.42
N LEU A 29 10.24 6.71 1.57
CA LEU A 29 10.80 6.07 2.75
C LEU A 29 10.18 4.70 2.95
N ARG A 30 10.98 3.75 3.43
CA ARG A 30 10.47 2.55 4.10
C ARG A 30 10.40 2.88 5.59
N TYR A 31 9.20 3.15 6.08
CA TYR A 31 9.00 3.70 7.43
C TYR A 31 7.90 3.00 8.23
N ALA A 32 7.32 1.91 7.72
CA ALA A 32 6.25 1.19 8.41
C ALA A 32 6.69 0.71 9.80
N GLY A 33 7.87 0.08 9.91
CA GLY A 33 8.40 -0.32 11.22
C GLY A 33 8.61 0.84 12.19
N SER A 34 9.18 1.95 11.72
CA SER A 34 9.39 3.14 12.56
C SER A 34 8.10 3.84 12.96
N LEU A 35 7.06 3.78 12.11
CA LEU A 35 5.74 4.30 12.42
C LEU A 35 5.07 3.45 13.51
N GLU A 36 5.08 2.12 13.35
CA GLU A 36 4.54 1.17 14.33
C GLU A 36 5.17 1.39 15.72
N GLU A 37 6.50 1.40 15.79
CA GLU A 37 7.25 1.63 17.04
C GLU A 37 6.83 2.96 17.70
N ARG A 38 6.73 4.03 16.93
CA ARG A 38 6.40 5.37 17.45
C ARG A 38 4.95 5.49 17.89
N ILE A 39 4.01 4.81 17.23
CA ILE A 39 2.62 4.77 17.68
C ILE A 39 2.54 4.05 19.03
N LEU A 40 3.26 2.93 19.20
CA LEU A 40 3.26 2.17 20.45
C LEU A 40 4.01 2.85 21.59
N SER A 41 5.05 3.63 21.29
CA SER A 41 5.88 4.31 22.31
C SER A 41 5.38 5.71 22.69
N SER A 42 4.49 6.32 21.90
CA SER A 42 4.09 7.71 22.12
C SER A 42 2.94 7.81 23.10
N ASP A 43 3.17 8.44 24.25
CA ASP A 43 2.11 8.68 25.22
C ASP A 43 1.12 9.76 24.72
N GLU A 44 1.54 10.72 23.88
CA GLU A 44 0.67 11.87 23.51
C GLU A 44 0.93 12.51 22.12
N ARG A 45 1.67 11.87 21.20
CA ARG A 45 1.90 12.46 19.85
C ARG A 45 0.82 12.05 18.86
N SER A 46 0.33 13.03 18.09
CA SER A 46 -0.56 12.77 16.96
C SER A 46 0.18 12.03 15.83
N LEU A 47 -0.56 11.32 14.98
CA LEU A 47 -0.01 10.67 13.78
C LEU A 47 0.72 11.67 12.87
N GLU A 48 0.20 12.88 12.76
CA GLU A 48 0.78 13.97 11.97
C GLU A 48 2.18 14.35 12.48
N GLU A 49 2.33 14.52 13.79
CA GLU A 49 3.63 14.85 14.40
C GLU A 49 4.64 13.71 14.24
N ILE A 50 4.19 12.46 14.40
CA ILE A 50 5.03 11.28 14.18
C ILE A 50 5.54 11.26 12.74
N LEU A 51 4.64 11.37 11.76
CA LEU A 51 4.98 11.35 10.34
C LEU A 51 5.88 12.53 9.96
N LEU A 52 5.57 13.74 10.43
CA LEU A 52 6.39 14.92 10.16
C LEU A 52 7.82 14.75 10.71
N SER A 53 7.95 14.17 11.91
CA SER A 53 9.27 13.88 12.50
C SER A 53 10.09 12.86 11.71
N LEU A 54 9.44 11.96 10.96
CA LEU A 54 10.09 10.97 10.10
C LEU A 54 10.50 11.59 8.75
N PHE A 55 9.59 12.33 8.11
CA PHE A 55 9.80 12.81 6.74
C PHE A 55 10.57 14.12 6.64
N TYR A 56 10.37 15.06 7.57
CA TYR A 56 10.90 16.42 7.43
C TYR A 56 12.44 16.45 7.34
N PRO A 57 13.21 15.80 8.24
CA PRO A 57 14.67 15.85 8.17
C PRO A 57 15.21 15.27 6.86
N VAL A 58 14.69 14.10 6.45
CA VAL A 58 15.15 13.41 5.23
C VAL A 58 14.81 14.22 3.97
N THR A 59 13.66 14.89 3.95
CA THR A 59 13.27 15.76 2.84
C THR A 59 14.25 16.93 2.68
N GLN A 60 14.68 17.55 3.79
CA GLN A 60 15.67 18.63 3.72
C GLN A 60 17.02 18.15 3.20
N ASP A 61 17.50 17.00 3.67
CA ASP A 61 18.77 16.42 3.23
C ASP A 61 18.76 16.12 1.73
N ILE A 62 17.68 15.51 1.22
CA ILE A 62 17.53 15.21 -0.21
C ILE A 62 17.47 16.50 -1.03
N ARG A 63 16.74 17.52 -0.56
CA ARG A 63 16.62 18.80 -1.25
C ARG A 63 17.97 19.51 -1.36
N LEU A 64 18.77 19.49 -0.29
CA LEU A 64 20.13 20.05 -0.27
C LEU A 64 21.04 19.27 -1.23
N ALA A 65 20.99 17.93 -1.21
CA ALA A 65 21.79 17.11 -2.11
C ALA A 65 21.43 17.36 -3.60
N CYS A 66 20.15 17.55 -3.90
CA CYS A 66 19.70 17.91 -5.25
C CYS A 66 20.25 19.27 -5.69
N LEU A 67 20.20 20.27 -4.79
CA LEU A 67 20.74 21.60 -5.04
C LEU A 67 22.26 21.55 -5.34
N ASP A 68 23.02 20.83 -4.52
CA ASP A 68 24.47 20.68 -4.68
C ASP A 68 24.84 19.96 -6.00
N CYS A 69 24.01 19.03 -6.44
CA CYS A 69 24.20 18.30 -7.70
C CYS A 69 23.62 19.02 -8.94
N GLY A 70 22.92 20.14 -8.76
CA GLY A 70 22.20 20.82 -9.85
C GLY A 70 21.05 20.00 -10.44
N LEU A 71 20.39 19.17 -9.62
CA LEU A 71 19.23 18.35 -9.99
C LEU A 71 17.93 18.97 -9.47
N ASP A 72 16.85 18.84 -10.23
CA ASP A 72 15.51 19.19 -9.76
C ASP A 72 15.04 18.23 -8.68
N TYR A 73 14.57 18.76 -7.55
CA TYR A 73 13.84 17.98 -6.56
C TYR A 73 12.36 17.91 -6.95
N LEU A 74 11.82 16.70 -7.02
CA LEU A 74 10.45 16.41 -7.49
C LEU A 74 9.48 16.09 -6.34
N GLY A 75 9.97 15.91 -5.11
CA GLY A 75 9.15 15.65 -3.92
C GLY A 75 9.32 14.25 -3.31
N MET A 76 8.64 14.05 -2.17
CA MET A 76 8.54 12.75 -1.50
C MET A 76 7.22 12.04 -1.88
N ASP A 77 7.29 10.75 -2.21
CA ASP A 77 6.11 9.88 -2.12
C ASP A 77 6.00 9.36 -0.69
N THR A 78 4.95 9.79 0.01
CA THR A 78 4.70 9.54 1.43
C THR A 78 3.81 8.33 1.66
N SER A 79 3.61 7.48 0.65
CA SER A 79 2.80 6.26 0.78
C SER A 79 3.34 5.31 1.85
N LEU A 80 2.43 4.76 2.66
CA LEU A 80 2.79 3.70 3.60
C LEU A 80 2.81 2.36 2.87
N SER A 81 4.01 1.87 2.59
CA SER A 81 4.24 0.53 2.03
C SER A 81 4.74 -0.43 3.10
N PRO A 82 4.15 -1.63 3.23
CA PRO A 82 4.69 -2.68 4.09
C PRO A 82 5.86 -3.39 3.42
N TRP A 83 6.62 -4.12 4.24
CA TRP A 83 7.52 -5.17 3.78
C TRP A 83 7.77 -6.18 4.89
N MET A 84 7.28 -7.40 4.67
CA MET A 84 7.42 -8.54 5.57
C MET A 84 6.93 -8.21 6.99
N GLU A 85 7.83 -8.19 7.96
CA GLU A 85 7.57 -7.87 9.37
C GLU A 85 7.26 -6.38 9.62
N GLU A 86 7.41 -5.51 8.65
CA GLU A 86 6.90 -4.14 8.73
C GLU A 86 5.53 -4.08 8.06
N SER A 87 4.47 -4.20 8.87
CA SER A 87 3.11 -4.45 8.36
C SER A 87 2.24 -3.21 8.46
N ALA A 88 1.62 -2.83 7.34
CA ALA A 88 0.59 -1.81 7.30
C ALA A 88 -0.69 -2.32 7.99
N ALA A 89 -1.03 -3.60 7.81
CA ALA A 89 -2.17 -4.21 8.48
C ALA A 89 -2.04 -4.19 10.01
N ARG A 90 -0.85 -4.45 10.58
CA ARG A 90 -0.64 -4.31 12.04
C ARG A 90 -0.83 -2.88 12.52
N ILE A 91 -0.29 -1.89 11.80
CA ILE A 91 -0.49 -0.48 12.13
C ILE A 91 -2.00 -0.14 12.14
N ILE A 92 -2.75 -0.64 11.17
CA ILE A 92 -4.20 -0.46 11.10
C ILE A 92 -4.92 -1.18 12.26
N GLU A 93 -4.49 -2.37 12.66
CA GLU A 93 -5.02 -3.07 13.83
C GLU A 93 -4.77 -2.28 15.13
N ILE A 94 -3.57 -1.70 15.30
CA ILE A 94 -3.23 -0.84 16.45
C ILE A 94 -4.14 0.39 16.49
N LEU A 95 -4.32 1.08 15.36
CA LEU A 95 -5.15 2.29 15.28
C LEU A 95 -6.65 2.00 15.47
N SER A 96 -7.15 0.91 14.90
CA SER A 96 -8.56 0.53 15.00
C SER A 96 -8.92 -0.16 16.31
N GLY A 97 -7.93 -0.72 17.03
CA GLY A 97 -8.13 -1.59 18.19
C GLY A 97 -8.82 -2.92 17.86
N ASN A 98 -8.90 -3.29 16.58
CA ASN A 98 -9.63 -4.46 16.07
C ASN A 98 -8.77 -5.24 15.07
N VAL A 99 -9.15 -6.50 14.81
CA VAL A 99 -8.51 -7.32 13.77
C VAL A 99 -8.79 -6.70 12.39
N PHE A 100 -7.77 -6.67 11.53
CA PHE A 100 -7.87 -6.11 10.19
C PHE A 100 -8.96 -6.84 9.38
N GLY A 101 -9.78 -6.08 8.67
CA GLY A 101 -10.98 -6.57 7.97
C GLY A 101 -12.26 -6.48 8.82
N GLY A 102 -12.14 -6.28 10.13
CA GLY A 102 -13.26 -6.04 11.03
C GLY A 102 -13.76 -4.59 11.04
N PRO A 103 -14.85 -4.30 11.81
CA PRO A 103 -15.34 -2.94 12.02
C PRO A 103 -14.22 -2.00 12.50
N GLY A 104 -14.19 -0.78 11.96
CA GLY A 104 -13.14 0.21 12.27
C GLY A 104 -11.97 0.22 11.30
N THR A 105 -11.71 -0.87 10.56
CA THR A 105 -10.59 -0.96 9.59
C THR A 105 -10.61 0.21 8.58
N PHE A 106 -11.75 0.46 7.94
CA PHE A 106 -11.88 1.55 6.96
C PHE A 106 -11.62 2.94 7.57
N ASN A 107 -12.07 3.15 8.82
CA ASN A 107 -11.87 4.41 9.51
C ASN A 107 -10.40 4.62 9.87
N ALA A 108 -9.72 3.60 10.41
CA ALA A 108 -8.31 3.66 10.72
C ALA A 108 -7.44 3.91 9.48
N ILE A 109 -7.75 3.26 8.36
CA ILE A 109 -7.08 3.54 7.08
C ILE A 109 -7.32 4.99 6.64
N HIS A 110 -8.55 5.49 6.78
CA HIS A 110 -8.90 6.86 6.43
C HIS A 110 -8.13 7.89 7.28
N GLU A 111 -8.11 7.72 8.61
CA GLU A 111 -7.37 8.58 9.54
C GLU A 111 -5.87 8.59 9.24
N LEU A 112 -5.29 7.42 8.97
CA LEU A 112 -3.89 7.31 8.59
C LEU A 112 -3.60 8.03 7.27
N ASN A 113 -4.46 7.89 6.25
CA ASN A 113 -4.34 8.62 5.00
C ASN A 113 -4.49 10.14 5.17
N GLN A 114 -5.37 10.60 6.07
CA GLN A 114 -5.47 12.04 6.37
C GLN A 114 -4.16 12.57 6.96
N ALA A 115 -3.56 11.84 7.89
CA ALA A 115 -2.27 12.21 8.48
C ALA A 115 -1.14 12.21 7.45
N ILE A 116 -1.09 11.19 6.56
CA ILE A 116 -0.13 11.13 5.45
C ILE A 116 -0.34 12.31 4.49
N SER A 117 -1.58 12.61 4.12
CA SER A 117 -1.90 13.70 3.19
C SER A 117 -1.48 15.07 3.73
N LYS A 118 -1.57 15.30 5.04
CA LYS A 118 -1.17 16.58 5.67
C LYS A 118 0.33 16.85 5.60
N LEU A 119 1.17 15.85 5.29
CA LEU A 119 2.59 16.10 5.03
C LEU A 119 2.80 17.09 3.86
N SER A 120 1.88 17.16 2.90
CA SER A 120 1.98 18.11 1.78
C SER A 120 1.94 19.58 2.20
N ASP A 121 1.45 19.87 3.41
CA ASP A 121 1.45 21.24 3.95
C ASP A 121 2.83 21.67 4.45
N HIS A 122 3.76 20.71 4.60
CA HIS A 122 5.08 20.92 5.20
C HIS A 122 6.25 20.56 4.28
N ILE A 123 6.05 19.65 3.33
CA ILE A 123 7.07 19.20 2.37
C ILE A 123 6.47 19.06 0.97
N ASP A 124 7.30 19.19 -0.06
CA ASP A 124 6.88 18.91 -1.44
C ASP A 124 6.63 17.39 -1.58
N THR A 125 5.41 17.01 -1.96
CA THR A 125 5.02 15.61 -2.15
C THR A 125 4.79 15.27 -3.63
N THR A 126 4.97 14.01 -3.97
CA THR A 126 4.72 13.44 -5.30
C THR A 126 4.14 12.03 -5.17
N GLY A 127 3.76 11.39 -6.28
CA GLY A 127 3.25 10.03 -6.26
C GLY A 127 1.92 9.85 -5.54
N PHE A 128 1.81 8.76 -4.79
CA PHE A 128 0.55 8.17 -4.36
C PHE A 128 0.02 8.72 -3.03
N ASN A 129 0.91 8.85 -2.03
CA ASN A 129 0.64 9.43 -0.70
C ASN A 129 -0.56 8.80 0.06
N GLU A 130 -0.75 7.49 -0.01
CA GLU A 130 -1.75 6.77 0.80
C GLU A 130 -1.22 5.38 1.23
N VAL A 131 -1.99 4.68 2.07
CA VAL A 131 -1.70 3.32 2.53
C VAL A 131 -1.79 2.30 1.39
N MET A 132 -0.82 1.39 1.35
CA MET A 132 -0.77 0.24 0.43
C MET A 132 -1.07 -1.07 1.17
N LEU A 133 -1.76 -1.98 0.49
CA LEU A 133 -2.16 -3.29 1.05
C LEU A 133 -1.73 -4.48 0.15
N PRO A 134 -0.42 -4.61 -0.18
CA PRO A 134 0.07 -5.74 -0.98
C PRO A 134 0.12 -7.04 -0.16
N LEU A 135 -0.78 -7.99 -0.45
CA LEU A 135 -0.90 -9.24 0.32
C LEU A 135 0.43 -10.00 0.43
N ALA A 136 1.14 -10.23 -0.69
CA ALA A 136 2.38 -11.00 -0.66
C ALA A 136 3.59 -10.27 -0.06
N GLU A 137 3.45 -8.99 0.31
CA GLU A 137 4.52 -8.16 0.87
C GLU A 137 4.27 -7.78 2.33
N ASP A 138 3.12 -8.10 2.93
CA ASP A 138 2.77 -7.80 4.33
C ASP A 138 2.50 -9.08 5.12
N ASP A 139 3.32 -9.41 6.12
CA ASP A 139 3.20 -10.68 6.84
C ASP A 139 1.87 -10.82 7.58
N ARG A 140 1.28 -9.73 8.06
CA ARG A 140 -0.01 -9.79 8.76
C ARG A 140 -1.15 -10.06 7.79
N LEU A 141 -1.12 -9.46 6.61
CA LEU A 141 -2.09 -9.79 5.55
C LEU A 141 -1.95 -11.26 5.12
N LYS A 142 -0.72 -11.79 5.03
CA LYS A 142 -0.50 -13.22 4.73
C LYS A 142 -1.07 -14.12 5.83
N GLU A 143 -0.88 -13.79 7.10
CA GLU A 143 -1.46 -14.56 8.20
C GLU A 143 -2.99 -14.61 8.09
N LEU A 144 -3.62 -13.45 7.87
CA LEU A 144 -5.07 -13.33 7.75
C LEU A 144 -5.61 -14.06 6.52
N GLY A 145 -4.90 -14.03 5.40
CA GLY A 145 -5.25 -14.78 4.20
C GLY A 145 -5.14 -16.29 4.41
N ALA A 146 -4.10 -16.74 5.12
CA ALA A 146 -3.89 -18.15 5.46
C ALA A 146 -4.89 -18.67 6.51
N SER A 147 -5.39 -17.83 7.41
CA SER A 147 -6.43 -18.21 8.38
C SER A 147 -7.85 -18.12 7.82
N GLY A 148 -8.02 -17.60 6.59
CA GLY A 148 -9.33 -17.35 5.99
C GLY A 148 -10.09 -16.19 6.61
N SER A 149 -9.38 -15.27 7.26
CA SER A 149 -9.95 -14.06 7.86
C SER A 149 -10.17 -12.94 6.86
N ILE A 150 -9.47 -12.98 5.72
CA ILE A 150 -9.67 -12.05 4.59
C ILE A 150 -9.72 -12.79 3.26
N THR A 151 -10.46 -12.20 2.32
CA THR A 151 -10.63 -12.67 0.94
C THR A 151 -10.13 -11.61 -0.04
N ALA A 152 -10.10 -11.94 -1.34
CA ALA A 152 -9.76 -10.94 -2.35
C ALA A 152 -10.82 -9.82 -2.43
N MET A 153 -12.10 -10.14 -2.22
CA MET A 153 -13.17 -9.15 -2.20
C MET A 153 -13.09 -8.22 -0.99
N ASP A 154 -12.60 -8.70 0.16
CA ASP A 154 -12.32 -7.81 1.30
C ASP A 154 -11.28 -6.74 0.91
N LEU A 155 -10.19 -7.14 0.24
CA LEU A 155 -9.18 -6.19 -0.26
C LEU A 155 -9.73 -5.26 -1.36
N VAL A 156 -10.56 -5.78 -2.27
CA VAL A 156 -11.25 -4.96 -3.28
C VAL A 156 -12.14 -3.92 -2.61
N SER A 157 -12.87 -4.28 -1.54
CA SER A 157 -13.75 -3.36 -0.83
C SER A 157 -13.00 -2.17 -0.22
N MET A 158 -11.70 -2.33 0.08
CA MET A 158 -10.83 -1.31 0.67
C MET A 158 -10.21 -0.35 -0.35
N ILE A 159 -10.37 -0.59 -1.66
CA ILE A 159 -9.84 0.29 -2.72
C ILE A 159 -10.18 1.78 -2.52
N PRO A 160 -11.41 2.19 -2.13
CA PRO A 160 -11.73 3.59 -1.91
C PRO A 160 -10.85 4.28 -0.86
N VAL A 161 -10.24 3.50 0.04
CA VAL A 161 -9.37 3.99 1.12
C VAL A 161 -7.91 3.53 0.99
N SER A 162 -7.48 2.84 -0.08
CA SER A 162 -6.09 2.38 -0.26
C SER A 162 -5.50 2.75 -1.62
N VAL A 163 -4.20 3.05 -1.71
CA VAL A 163 -3.56 3.59 -2.93
C VAL A 163 -3.49 2.60 -4.08
N ALA A 164 -3.11 1.36 -3.78
CA ALA A 164 -2.57 0.47 -4.79
C ALA A 164 -3.63 -0.26 -5.61
N GLY A 165 -4.90 -0.20 -5.19
CA GLY A 165 -5.94 -1.07 -5.73
C GLY A 165 -5.84 -2.48 -5.14
N LEU A 166 -5.94 -3.51 -5.99
CA LEU A 166 -5.81 -4.91 -5.59
C LEU A 166 -4.37 -5.36 -5.82
N ASP A 167 -3.57 -5.45 -4.76
CA ASP A 167 -2.13 -5.52 -4.91
C ASP A 167 -1.47 -6.80 -4.39
N MET A 168 -0.55 -7.35 -5.19
CA MET A 168 0.20 -8.59 -4.93
C MET A 168 -0.65 -9.72 -4.35
N VAL A 169 -1.89 -9.87 -4.83
CA VAL A 169 -2.84 -10.87 -4.34
C VAL A 169 -2.61 -12.19 -5.05
N VAL A 170 -2.52 -13.28 -4.27
CA VAL A 170 -2.32 -14.62 -4.79
C VAL A 170 -3.66 -15.34 -4.87
N LEU A 171 -4.04 -15.76 -6.06
CA LEU A 171 -5.31 -16.44 -6.34
C LEU A 171 -5.06 -17.83 -6.93
N PRO A 172 -6.00 -18.78 -6.77
CA PRO A 172 -5.81 -20.13 -7.28
C PRO A 172 -5.91 -20.16 -8.81
N THR A 173 -5.09 -20.97 -9.46
CA THR A 173 -5.17 -21.24 -10.91
C THR A 173 -6.45 -21.97 -11.33
N SER A 174 -7.19 -22.55 -10.37
CA SER A 174 -8.48 -23.20 -10.60
C SER A 174 -9.65 -22.23 -10.77
N LEU A 175 -9.45 -20.91 -10.58
CA LEU A 175 -10.47 -19.90 -10.84
C LEU A 175 -10.90 -19.93 -12.31
N LYS A 176 -12.20 -19.74 -12.54
CA LYS A 176 -12.71 -19.56 -13.90
C LYS A 176 -12.34 -18.16 -14.39
N ASP A 177 -12.00 -18.05 -15.68
CA ASP A 177 -11.73 -16.75 -16.33
C ASP A 177 -12.83 -15.71 -16.08
N LYS A 178 -14.10 -16.16 -16.03
CA LYS A 178 -15.25 -15.30 -15.72
C LYS A 178 -15.15 -14.71 -14.31
N GLU A 179 -14.78 -15.50 -13.30
CA GLU A 179 -14.70 -15.05 -11.91
C GLU A 179 -13.58 -14.02 -11.75
N LEU A 180 -12.42 -14.28 -12.37
CA LEU A 180 -11.32 -13.32 -12.41
C LEU A 180 -11.71 -12.01 -13.13
N ALA A 181 -12.47 -12.12 -14.22
CA ALA A 181 -12.95 -10.94 -14.96
C ALA A 181 -13.94 -10.10 -14.14
N GLU A 182 -14.86 -10.70 -13.39
CA GLU A 182 -15.77 -9.95 -12.50
C GLU A 182 -15.00 -9.28 -11.36
N LEU A 183 -14.04 -9.97 -10.73
CA LEU A 183 -13.17 -9.37 -9.70
C LEU A 183 -12.47 -8.11 -10.22
N PHE A 184 -11.92 -8.16 -11.43
CA PHE A 184 -11.29 -7.01 -12.06
C PHE A 184 -12.29 -5.89 -12.35
N ARG A 185 -13.51 -6.21 -12.77
CA ARG A 185 -14.56 -5.21 -13.00
C ARG A 185 -14.95 -4.50 -11.71
N ASP A 186 -15.14 -5.24 -10.62
CA ASP A 186 -15.47 -4.65 -9.32
C ASP A 186 -14.36 -3.72 -8.84
N ALA A 187 -13.10 -4.16 -8.93
CA ALA A 187 -11.94 -3.33 -8.60
C ALA A 187 -11.87 -2.05 -9.47
N MET A 188 -12.12 -2.17 -10.79
CA MET A 188 -12.14 -1.03 -11.71
C MET A 188 -13.29 -0.04 -11.40
N VAL A 189 -14.47 -0.52 -11.02
CA VAL A 189 -15.60 0.35 -10.64
C VAL A 189 -15.24 1.17 -9.40
N LEU A 190 -14.67 0.53 -8.37
CA LEU A 190 -14.25 1.24 -7.16
C LEU A 190 -13.14 2.25 -7.45
N ALA A 191 -12.17 1.89 -8.30
CA ALA A 191 -11.15 2.82 -8.78
C ALA A 191 -11.74 4.05 -9.48
N PHE A 192 -12.69 3.81 -10.40
CA PHE A 192 -13.38 4.87 -11.13
C PHE A 192 -14.09 5.83 -10.17
N ARG A 193 -14.73 5.29 -9.13
CA ARG A 193 -15.40 6.09 -8.10
C ARG A 193 -14.43 6.86 -7.22
N LYS A 194 -13.26 6.29 -6.91
CA LYS A 194 -12.19 6.93 -6.14
C LYS A 194 -11.58 8.12 -6.87
N ARG A 195 -11.60 8.14 -8.21
CA ARG A 195 -10.96 9.17 -9.06
C ARG A 195 -9.45 9.31 -8.82
N LYS A 196 -8.81 8.26 -8.29
CA LYS A 196 -7.36 8.13 -8.24
C LYS A 196 -6.96 6.90 -9.07
N PRO A 197 -5.81 6.96 -9.76
CA PRO A 197 -5.21 5.78 -10.37
C PRO A 197 -4.97 4.65 -9.38
N ILE A 198 -5.17 3.43 -9.85
CA ILE A 198 -4.92 2.21 -9.08
C ILE A 198 -4.11 1.21 -9.92
N GLY A 199 -3.47 0.27 -9.22
CA GLY A 199 -2.95 -0.96 -9.78
C GLY A 199 -3.86 -2.15 -9.51
N ILE A 200 -3.81 -3.17 -10.37
CA ILE A 200 -4.30 -4.51 -10.05
C ILE A 200 -3.15 -5.46 -10.34
N ARG A 201 -2.54 -6.04 -9.30
CA ARG A 201 -1.48 -7.04 -9.39
C ARG A 201 -1.97 -8.36 -8.78
N VAL A 202 -2.24 -9.32 -9.65
CA VAL A 202 -2.66 -10.68 -9.26
C VAL A 202 -1.64 -11.73 -9.71
N ILE A 203 -1.35 -12.66 -8.82
CA ILE A 203 -0.50 -13.82 -9.03
C ILE A 203 -1.38 -15.07 -8.99
N LEU A 204 -1.52 -15.75 -10.12
CA LEU A 204 -2.14 -17.07 -10.16
C LEU A 204 -1.12 -18.11 -9.72
N ALA A 205 -1.45 -18.94 -8.73
CA ALA A 205 -0.60 -19.99 -8.21
C ALA A 205 -1.33 -21.35 -8.15
N ASP A 206 -0.57 -22.42 -8.25
CA ASP A 206 -1.05 -23.79 -8.04
C ASP A 206 -1.09 -24.06 -6.54
N GLY A 207 -2.30 -24.06 -5.98
CA GLY A 207 -2.56 -24.18 -4.54
C GLY A 207 -4.04 -24.00 -4.23
N SER A 208 -4.50 -24.63 -3.17
CA SER A 208 -5.87 -24.49 -2.67
C SER A 208 -6.04 -23.17 -1.90
N PRO A 209 -7.25 -22.61 -1.77
CA PRO A 209 -7.48 -21.49 -0.88
C PRO A 209 -6.89 -21.73 0.52
N HIS A 210 -6.24 -20.70 1.06
CA HIS A 210 -5.50 -20.65 2.32
C HIS A 210 -4.15 -21.38 2.35
N GLU A 211 -3.76 -22.04 1.25
CA GLU A 211 -2.48 -22.75 1.15
C GLU A 211 -1.33 -21.79 0.89
N TRP A 212 -0.21 -21.96 1.62
CA TRP A 212 1.02 -21.22 1.38
C TRP A 212 1.74 -21.73 0.13
N VAL A 213 2.08 -20.81 -0.78
CA VAL A 213 2.79 -21.12 -2.03
C VAL A 213 4.09 -20.33 -2.15
N ASP A 214 5.08 -20.94 -2.80
CA ASP A 214 6.33 -20.28 -3.16
C ASP A 214 6.12 -19.42 -4.42
N LEU A 215 6.50 -18.14 -4.35
CA LEU A 215 6.37 -17.18 -5.44
C LEU A 215 7.69 -16.95 -6.20
N GLY A 216 8.75 -17.69 -5.83
CA GLY A 216 10.10 -17.64 -6.38
C GLY A 216 10.85 -16.38 -5.96
N ARG A 217 10.70 -15.30 -6.75
CA ARG A 217 11.42 -14.02 -6.51
C ARG A 217 10.76 -13.14 -5.44
N PHE A 218 9.55 -13.49 -5.01
CA PHE A 218 8.82 -12.81 -3.95
C PHE A 218 8.73 -13.73 -2.74
N PRO A 219 8.53 -13.18 -1.53
CA PRO A 219 8.23 -13.97 -0.36
C PRO A 219 7.05 -14.91 -0.61
N LYS A 220 7.06 -16.09 0.02
CA LYS A 220 5.90 -16.99 0.02
C LYS A 220 4.68 -16.26 0.57
N ALA A 221 3.50 -16.60 0.07
CA ALA A 221 2.23 -16.03 0.49
C ALA A 221 1.10 -17.06 0.37
N PRO A 222 -0.01 -16.90 1.11
CA PRO A 222 -1.17 -17.77 0.94
C PRO A 222 -1.91 -17.46 -0.36
N VAL A 223 -2.42 -18.51 -0.99
CA VAL A 223 -3.51 -18.39 -1.98
C VAL A 223 -4.77 -17.99 -1.22
N ILE A 224 -5.51 -16.99 -1.67
CA ILE A 224 -6.79 -16.58 -1.05
C ILE A 224 -7.96 -16.78 -2.03
N PRO A 225 -9.19 -17.05 -1.53
CA PRO A 225 -10.37 -17.11 -2.38
C PRO A 225 -10.82 -15.71 -2.83
N ILE A 226 -11.69 -15.64 -3.83
CA ILE A 226 -12.34 -14.38 -4.24
C ILE A 226 -13.32 -13.91 -3.16
N SER A 227 -14.23 -14.80 -2.77
CA SER A 227 -15.48 -14.62 -1.98
C SER A 227 -15.77 -13.23 -1.42
#